data_AF-A0A956EB29-F1
#
_entry.id   AF-A0A956EB29-F1
#
_cell.length_a   1.000
_cell.length_b   1.000
_cell.length_c   1.000
_cell.angle_alpha   90.00
_cell.angle_beta   90.00
_cell.angle_gamma   90.00
#
_symmetry.space_group_name_H-M   'P 1'
#
loop_
_entity.id
_entity.type
_entity.pdbx_description
1 polymer ?
#
loop_
_entity_poly.entity_id
_entity_poly.type
_entity_poly.pdbx_seq_one_letter_code
_entity_poly.pdbx_strand_id
1 'polypeptide(L)'
;MRVQNWLFGNPIRRVELLCRHRGLALEGLPLYLIEADKLHLDDECDRAALEEAIEKLKPKLLVLDPLVRMHVGSENSTDHVSRVLRYLRQVQRRFSVGVMLTHHLSKKGRGASVQ
;
A
#
# COMPACT_ATOMS: atom_id res chain seq x y z
N MET A 1 -20.34 -10.45 -1.61
CA MET A 1 -19.65 -11.39 -2.53
C MET A 1 -18.30 -11.72 -1.91
N ARG A 2 -18.12 -12.97 -1.48
CA ARG A 2 -16.95 -13.45 -0.73
C ARG A 2 -15.85 -13.76 -1.74
N VAL A 3 -14.72 -13.02 -1.70
CA VAL A 3 -13.51 -13.42 -2.43
C VAL A 3 -12.85 -14.51 -1.59
N GLN A 4 -13.20 -15.76 -1.88
CA GLN A 4 -12.61 -16.92 -1.23
C GLN A 4 -11.22 -17.23 -1.83
N ASN A 5 -10.36 -17.74 -0.95
CA ASN A 5 -9.05 -18.36 -1.18
C ASN A 5 -7.81 -17.47 -1.24
N TRP A 6 -7.46 -16.86 -0.09
CA TRP A 6 -6.07 -16.58 0.29
C TRP A 6 -5.92 -16.81 1.80
N LEU A 7 -5.64 -18.06 2.22
CA LEU A 7 -5.34 -18.36 3.63
C LEU A 7 -3.83 -18.32 3.84
N PHE A 8 -3.34 -17.29 4.55
CA PHE A 8 -2.68 -17.36 5.87
C PHE A 8 -1.83 -16.10 6.13
N GLY A 9 -2.27 -15.28 7.09
CA GLY A 9 -1.49 -14.15 7.65
C GLY A 9 -2.27 -13.36 8.72
N ASN A 10 -1.55 -12.75 9.66
CA ASN A 10 -2.04 -11.92 10.78
C ASN A 10 -2.69 -10.52 10.44
N PRO A 11 -2.75 -10.00 9.18
CA PRO A 11 -3.32 -8.66 8.92
C PRO A 11 -4.79 -8.54 9.31
N ILE A 12 -5.61 -9.53 8.93
CA ILE A 12 -7.06 -9.46 9.17
C ILE A 12 -7.38 -9.49 10.66
N ARG A 13 -6.66 -10.31 11.43
CA ARG A 13 -6.79 -10.37 12.90
C ARG A 13 -6.50 -9.03 13.57
N ARG A 14 -5.52 -8.27 13.07
CA ARG A 14 -5.23 -6.93 13.62
C ARG A 14 -6.35 -5.94 13.31
N VAL A 15 -6.90 -5.98 12.11
CA VAL A 15 -8.03 -5.14 11.71
C VAL A 15 -9.27 -5.49 12.54
N GLU A 16 -9.58 -6.77 12.69
CA GLU A 16 -10.68 -7.26 13.54
C GLU A 16 -10.57 -6.74 14.98
N LEU A 17 -9.37 -6.82 15.58
CA LEU A 17 -9.14 -6.31 16.93
C LEU A 17 -9.31 -4.79 17.03
N LEU A 18 -8.86 -4.02 16.04
CA LEU A 18 -9.05 -2.57 15.97
C LEU A 18 -10.54 -2.22 15.85
N CYS A 19 -11.28 -2.91 14.98
CA CYS A 19 -12.72 -2.75 14.84
C CYS A 19 -13.43 -3.03 16.16
N ARG A 20 -13.14 -4.18 16.79
CA ARG A 20 -13.72 -4.56 18.08
C ARG A 20 -13.44 -3.53 19.17
N HIS A 21 -12.21 -3.02 19.28
CA HIS A 21 -11.86 -2.00 20.27
C HIS A 21 -12.57 -0.66 20.03
N ARG A 22 -12.91 -0.35 18.77
CA ARG A 22 -13.66 0.85 18.38
C ARG A 22 -15.18 0.64 18.35
N GLY A 23 -15.68 -0.53 18.77
CA GLY A 23 -17.11 -0.85 18.73
C GLY A 23 -17.68 -0.97 17.31
N LEU A 24 -16.83 -1.25 16.31
CA LEU A 24 -17.22 -1.45 14.92
C LEU A 24 -17.26 -2.95 14.59
N ALA A 25 -18.27 -3.37 13.84
CA ALA A 25 -18.27 -4.67 13.17
C ALA A 25 -17.40 -4.59 11.92
N LEU A 26 -16.58 -5.61 11.67
CA LEU A 26 -15.81 -5.68 10.42
C LEU A 26 -16.73 -6.04 9.25
N GLU A 27 -17.74 -6.85 9.53
CA GLU A 27 -18.78 -7.25 8.61
C GLU A 27 -19.52 -6.01 8.07
N GLY A 28 -19.48 -5.83 6.75
CA GLY A 28 -20.15 -4.71 6.09
C GLY A 28 -19.31 -3.44 5.94
N LEU A 29 -18.10 -3.39 6.52
CA LEU A 29 -17.15 -2.34 6.15
C LEU A 29 -16.67 -2.56 4.71
N PRO A 30 -16.68 -1.54 3.84
CA PRO A 30 -16.14 -1.62 2.49
C PRO A 30 -14.61 -1.55 2.52
N LEU A 31 -14.00 -2.46 3.29
CA LEU A 31 -12.58 -2.57 3.49
C LEU A 31 -12.07 -3.81 2.74
N TYR A 32 -11.08 -3.59 1.89
CA TYR A 32 -10.40 -4.64 1.13
C TYR A 32 -8.95 -4.67 1.57
N LEU A 33 -8.42 -5.87 1.84
CA LEU A 33 -7.04 -6.06 2.27
C LEU A 33 -6.25 -6.70 1.12
N ILE A 34 -5.02 -6.23 0.94
CA ILE A 34 -4.04 -6.89 0.06
C ILE A 34 -3.40 -7.99 0.91
N GLU A 35 -3.71 -9.24 0.59
CA GLU A 35 -3.21 -10.42 1.31
C GLU A 35 -1.95 -11.03 0.69
N ALA A 36 -1.35 -10.34 -0.29
CA ALA A 36 -0.07 -10.74 -0.87
C ALA A 36 1.08 -10.54 0.13
N ASP A 37 2.04 -11.48 0.15
CA ASP A 37 3.24 -11.39 0.99
C ASP A 37 4.05 -10.12 0.73
N LYS A 38 4.07 -9.68 -0.55
CA LYS A 38 4.68 -8.45 -1.01
C LYS A 38 3.87 -7.87 -2.17
N LEU A 39 3.95 -6.56 -2.31
CA LEU A 39 3.47 -5.81 -3.46
C LEU A 39 4.60 -4.90 -3.90
N HIS A 40 5.26 -5.20 -5.02
CA HIS A 40 6.31 -4.37 -5.57
C HIS A 40 5.74 -3.46 -6.66
N LEU A 41 5.69 -2.15 -6.37
CA LEU A 41 5.23 -1.16 -7.33
C LEU A 41 6.23 -0.88 -8.45
N ASP A 42 7.37 -1.55 -8.47
CA ASP A 42 8.33 -1.53 -9.59
C ASP A 42 8.17 -2.75 -10.52
N ASP A 43 7.42 -3.77 -10.10
CA ASP A 43 7.18 -4.98 -10.86
C ASP A 43 5.89 -4.84 -11.71
N GLU A 44 5.95 -5.23 -12.98
CA GLU A 44 4.83 -5.05 -13.91
C GLU A 44 3.67 -6.01 -13.62
N CYS A 45 3.94 -7.22 -13.14
CA CYS A 45 2.90 -8.20 -12.80
C CYS A 45 2.13 -7.74 -11.56
N ASP A 46 2.83 -7.27 -10.53
CA ASP A 46 2.21 -6.73 -9.32
C ASP A 46 1.37 -5.48 -9.62
N ARG A 47 1.84 -4.61 -10.53
CA ARG A 47 1.05 -3.45 -11.00
C ARG A 47 -0.22 -3.89 -11.73
N ALA A 48 -0.12 -4.85 -12.65
CA ALA A 48 -1.27 -5.34 -13.39
C ALA A 48 -2.32 -5.95 -12.45
N ALA A 49 -1.90 -6.76 -11.47
CA ALA A 49 -2.78 -7.34 -10.46
C ALA A 49 -3.45 -6.26 -9.59
N LEU A 50 -2.71 -5.22 -9.19
CA LEU A 50 -3.26 -4.09 -8.44
C LEU A 50 -4.31 -3.33 -9.26
N GLU A 51 -4.02 -3.04 -10.54
CA GLU A 51 -4.96 -2.35 -11.43
C GLU A 51 -6.24 -3.16 -11.66
N GLU A 52 -6.12 -4.48 -11.87
CA GLU A 52 -7.28 -5.38 -11.99
C GLU A 52 -8.13 -5.36 -10.71
N ALA A 53 -7.50 -5.39 -9.54
CA ALA A 53 -8.20 -5.32 -8.26
C ALA A 53 -8.93 -3.97 -8.09
N ILE A 54 -8.29 -2.86 -8.45
CA ILE A 54 -8.90 -1.52 -8.38
C ILE A 54 -10.08 -1.41 -9.35
N GLU A 55 -9.94 -1.92 -10.58
CA GLU A 55 -11.00 -1.88 -11.59
C GLU A 55 -12.23 -2.69 -11.16
N LYS A 56 -11.99 -3.86 -10.57
CA LYS A 56 -13.04 -4.76 -10.09
C LYS A 56 -13.74 -4.23 -8.83
N LEU A 57 -12.98 -3.74 -7.85
CA LEU A 57 -13.49 -3.33 -6.54
C LEU A 57 -13.95 -1.87 -6.50
N LYS A 58 -13.45 -1.03 -7.42
CA LYS A 58 -13.70 0.41 -7.51
C LYS A 58 -13.57 1.12 -6.15
N PRO A 59 -12.44 0.93 -5.44
CA PRO A 59 -12.25 1.56 -4.13
C PRO A 59 -12.21 3.08 -4.27
N LYS A 60 -12.74 3.79 -3.26
CA LYS A 60 -12.60 5.26 -3.19
C LYS A 60 -11.22 5.70 -2.69
N LEU A 61 -10.53 4.82 -1.96
CA LEU A 61 -9.23 5.07 -1.35
C LEU A 61 -8.36 3.81 -1.40
N LEU A 62 -7.13 3.97 -1.89
CA LEU A 62 -6.04 3.01 -1.82
C LEU A 62 -5.06 3.46 -0.75
N VAL A 63 -4.77 2.59 0.23
CA VAL A 63 -3.81 2.86 1.30
C VAL A 63 -2.62 1.93 1.16
N LEU A 64 -1.43 2.49 1.03
CA LEU A 64 -0.18 1.76 0.87
C LEU A 64 0.78 2.13 2.02
N ASP A 65 0.95 1.21 2.96
CA ASP A 65 1.69 1.44 4.21
C ASP A 65 2.68 0.29 4.54
N PRO A 66 4.01 0.53 4.61
CA PRO A 66 4.75 1.70 4.17
C PRO A 66 5.38 1.54 2.78
N LEU A 67 5.47 2.63 2.03
CA LEU A 67 6.00 2.70 0.66
C LEU A 67 7.39 2.06 0.52
N VAL A 68 8.22 2.15 1.57
CA VAL A 68 9.57 1.57 1.63
C VAL A 68 9.60 0.04 1.50
N ARG A 69 8.50 -0.66 1.79
CA ARG A 69 8.39 -2.11 1.64
C ARG A 69 7.88 -2.53 0.27
N MET A 70 7.44 -1.56 -0.55
CA MET A 70 6.80 -1.80 -1.85
C MET A 70 7.72 -1.46 -3.03
N HIS A 71 9.00 -1.19 -2.77
CA HIS A 71 10.02 -1.05 -3.81
C HIS A 71 11.32 -1.76 -3.39
N VAL A 72 12.01 -2.39 -4.34
CA VAL A 72 13.25 -3.14 -4.09
C VAL A 72 14.50 -2.23 -4.17
N GLY A 73 14.36 -1.02 -4.74
CA GLY A 73 15.46 -0.05 -4.86
C GLY A 73 15.85 0.62 -3.54
N SER A 74 17.11 1.07 -3.43
CA SER A 74 17.57 1.83 -2.26
C SER A 74 16.74 3.12 -2.10
N GLU A 75 16.34 3.44 -0.86
CA GLU A 75 15.64 4.68 -0.45
C GLU A 75 16.33 5.96 -0.95
N ASN A 76 17.63 5.88 -1.31
CA ASN A 76 18.46 7.02 -1.70
C ASN A 76 18.38 7.39 -3.18
N SER A 77 17.57 6.71 -4.00
CA SER A 77 17.37 7.12 -5.40
C SER A 77 16.08 7.94 -5.52
N THR A 78 16.24 9.25 -5.63
CA THR A 78 15.17 10.21 -5.98
C THR A 78 14.44 9.80 -7.26
N ASP A 79 15.14 9.17 -8.19
CA ASP A 79 14.59 8.73 -9.48
C ASP A 79 13.66 7.54 -9.32
N HIS A 80 13.99 6.59 -8.44
CA HIS A 80 13.12 5.45 -8.14
C HIS A 80 11.81 5.89 -7.48
N VAL A 81 11.88 6.71 -6.43
CA VAL A 81 10.68 7.23 -5.76
C VAL A 81 9.82 8.02 -6.75
N SER A 82 10.44 8.82 -7.61
CA SER A 82 9.73 9.58 -8.65
C SER A 82 9.00 8.69 -9.66
N ARG A 83 9.54 7.52 -10.01
CA ARG A 83 8.86 6.54 -10.88
C ARG A 83 7.63 5.93 -10.21
N VAL A 84 7.77 5.50 -8.96
CA VAL A 84 6.65 4.94 -8.19
C VAL A 84 5.53 5.97 -8.02
N LEU A 85 5.86 7.21 -7.64
CA LEU A 85 4.87 8.28 -7.50
C LEU A 85 4.19 8.64 -8.82
N ARG A 86 4.91 8.58 -9.95
CA ARG A 86 4.34 8.78 -11.29
C ARG A 86 3.33 7.70 -11.62
N TYR A 87 3.67 6.45 -11.37
CA TYR A 87 2.76 5.32 -11.54
C TYR A 87 1.50 5.49 -10.69
N LEU A 88 1.63 5.80 -9.40
CA LEU A 88 0.48 6.00 -8.52
C LEU A 88 -0.41 7.18 -8.94
N ARG A 89 0.16 8.25 -9.50
CA ARG A 89 -0.62 9.33 -10.11
C ARG A 89 -1.38 8.90 -11.36
N GLN A 90 -0.83 7.98 -12.16
CA GLN A 90 -1.55 7.40 -13.30
C GLN A 90 -2.72 6.56 -12.81
N VAL A 91 -2.52 5.70 -11.80
CA VAL A 91 -3.58 4.90 -11.17
C VAL A 91 -4.70 5.80 -10.62
N GLN A 92 -4.36 6.85 -9.85
CA GLN A 92 -5.32 7.82 -9.34
C GLN A 92 -6.19 8.40 -10.45
N ARG A 93 -5.58 8.84 -11.56
CA ARG A 93 -6.31 9.46 -12.69
C ARG A 93 -7.14 8.46 -13.47
N ARG A 94 -6.57 7.28 -13.76
CA ARG A 94 -7.21 6.22 -14.55
C ARG A 94 -8.46 5.68 -13.86
N PHE A 95 -8.39 5.47 -12.54
CA PHE A 95 -9.47 4.83 -11.79
C PHE A 95 -10.25 5.78 -10.87
N SER A 96 -9.90 7.07 -10.85
CA SER A 96 -10.50 8.08 -9.96
C SER A 96 -10.47 7.67 -8.47
N VAL A 97 -9.38 7.01 -8.06
CA VAL A 97 -9.16 6.51 -6.69
C VAL A 97 -8.27 7.46 -5.91
N GLY A 98 -8.63 7.78 -4.66
CA GLY A 98 -7.72 8.48 -3.75
C GLY A 98 -6.53 7.59 -3.37
N VAL A 99 -5.32 8.14 -3.25
CA VAL A 99 -4.14 7.36 -2.86
C VAL A 99 -3.52 7.96 -1.59
N MET A 100 -3.37 7.15 -0.55
CA MET A 100 -2.66 7.49 0.69
C MET A 100 -1.41 6.64 0.82
N LEU A 101 -0.28 7.30 1.05
CA LEU A 101 1.04 6.68 1.17
C LEU A 101 1.65 7.05 2.52
N THR A 102 2.29 6.09 3.18
CA THR A 102 3.20 6.38 4.30
C THR A 102 4.63 6.14 3.85
N HIS A 103 5.53 7.08 4.17
CA HIS A 103 6.96 6.99 3.87
C HIS A 103 7.71 7.48 5.11
N HIS A 104 8.37 6.57 5.83
CA HIS A 104 9.21 6.97 6.95
C HIS A 104 10.48 7.61 6.37
N LEU A 105 10.65 8.93 6.53
CA LEU A 105 11.90 9.59 6.19
C LEU A 105 12.95 9.18 7.22
N SER A 106 13.92 8.35 6.83
CA SER A 106 15.09 8.12 7.68
C SER A 106 15.87 9.44 7.80
N LYS A 107 15.84 10.06 8.99
CA LYS A 107 16.63 11.25 9.29
C LYS A 107 18.11 10.85 9.29
N LYS A 108 18.81 11.04 8.17
CA LYS A 108 20.28 10.99 8.15
C LYS A 108 20.81 12.18 8.95
N GLY A 109 21.25 11.91 10.17
CA GLY A 109 21.92 12.90 11.01
C GLY A 109 23.18 13.41 10.31
N ARG A 110 23.18 14.68 9.90
CA ARG A 110 24.41 15.43 9.66
C ARG A 110 25.01 15.78 11.01
N GLY A 111 25.84 14.89 11.55
CA GLY A 111 26.84 15.22 12.55
C GLY A 111 28.17 15.37 11.83
N ALA A 112 28.46 16.57 11.31
CA ALA A 112 29.81 16.90 10.87
C ALA A 112 30.69 16.96 12.12
N SER A 113 31.51 15.95 12.35
CA SER A 113 32.64 16.05 13.27
C SER A 113 33.66 16.98 12.63
N VAL A 114 33.69 18.21 13.13
CA VAL A 114 34.82 19.14 12.95
C VAL A 114 36.02 18.51 13.66
N GLN A 115 37.10 18.28 12.91
CA GLN A 115 38.45 18.06 13.46
C GLN A 115 39.16 19.40 13.58
#